data_AF-A0A0B6YZG8-F1
#
_entry.id   AF-A0A0B6YZG8-F1
#
_cell.length_a   1.000
_cell.length_b   1.000
_cell.length_c   1.000
_cell.angle_alpha   90.00
_cell.angle_beta   90.00
_cell.angle_gamma   90.00
#
_symmetry.space_group_name_H-M   'P 1'
#
loop_
_entity.id
_entity.type
_entity.pdbx_description
1 polymer ?
#
loop_
_entity_poly.entity_id
_entity_poly.type
_entity_poly.pdbx_seq_one_letter_code
_entity_poly.pdbx_strand_id
1 'polypeptide(L)'
;ESVYAYSNSLQFSVIMDIVNNLLLYVEPKKKAASDRLQNMRFKLQLYRDEDQKTPILQLQEVVREKVQDLRQLEKDYYIAKMRHEEHRMELLEAEMEDMKNWVGLKNEELGMRISCYNESQLQVKAQMKTETAQQSHVVRRNEVCFKYAKWRMTERDGHCGIAELELRNFVYTKVNRDDDSWTHQMELNWVKVENLLADNFYQKVLVPQGHDLENRQT
;
A
#
# COMPACT_ATOMS: atom_id res chain seq x y z
N GLU A 1 -3.73 26.63 -20.74
CA GLU A 1 -2.43 26.29 -21.35
C GLU A 1 -2.47 24.83 -21.79
N SER A 2 -1.79 24.49 -22.88
CA SER A 2 -1.71 23.11 -23.39
C SER A 2 -0.34 22.55 -23.06
N VAL A 3 -0.30 21.43 -22.35
CA VAL A 3 0.94 20.74 -21.98
C VAL A 3 1.15 19.55 -22.91
N TYR A 4 2.35 19.46 -23.49
CA TYR A 4 2.78 18.35 -24.34
C TYR A 4 4.00 17.68 -23.71
N ALA A 5 3.94 16.37 -23.55
CA ALA A 5 5.06 15.54 -23.12
C ALA A 5 5.31 14.47 -24.17
N TYR A 6 6.58 14.14 -24.40
CA TYR A 6 7.02 13.09 -25.31
C TYR A 6 8.04 12.24 -24.57
N SER A 7 7.82 10.93 -24.51
CA SER A 7 8.80 10.00 -23.94
C SER A 7 8.98 8.82 -24.87
N ASN A 8 10.23 8.43 -25.06
CA ASN A 8 10.55 7.26 -25.84
C ASN A 8 10.52 5.96 -25.01
N SER A 9 10.40 4.79 -25.64
CA SER A 9 10.31 3.50 -24.93
C SER A 9 11.47 3.23 -23.96
N LEU A 10 12.71 3.63 -24.31
CA LEU A 10 13.86 3.47 -23.42
C LEU A 10 13.78 4.41 -22.23
N GLN A 11 13.42 5.68 -22.45
CA GLN A 11 13.20 6.66 -21.39
C GLN A 11 12.09 6.21 -20.45
N PHE A 12 11.00 5.66 -20.98
CA PHE A 12 9.93 5.08 -20.19
C PHE A 12 10.43 3.89 -19.36
N SER A 13 11.17 2.96 -19.97
CA SER A 13 11.75 1.82 -19.25
C SER A 13 12.71 2.24 -18.15
N VAL A 14 13.54 3.26 -18.39
CA VAL A 14 14.47 3.80 -17.39
C VAL A 14 13.72 4.53 -16.29
N ILE A 15 12.70 5.31 -16.62
CA ILE A 15 11.83 5.94 -15.62
C ILE A 15 11.12 4.89 -14.78
N MET A 16 10.61 3.82 -15.39
CA MET A 16 9.96 2.71 -14.67
C MET A 16 10.96 1.91 -13.82
N ASP A 17 12.19 1.74 -14.26
CA ASP A 17 13.24 1.09 -13.49
C ASP A 17 13.64 1.94 -12.27
N ILE A 18 13.84 3.25 -12.46
CA ILE A 18 14.08 4.19 -11.35
C ILE A 18 12.88 4.21 -10.39
N VAL A 19 11.66 4.27 -10.92
CA VAL A 19 10.45 4.27 -10.11
C VAL A 19 10.34 2.97 -9.32
N ASN A 20 10.49 1.80 -9.94
CA ASN A 20 10.27 0.52 -9.26
C ASN A 20 11.43 0.08 -8.37
N ASN A 21 12.67 0.30 -8.80
CA ASN A 21 13.87 -0.24 -8.18
C ASN A 21 14.67 0.79 -7.36
N LEU A 22 14.34 2.09 -7.46
CA LEU A 22 14.94 3.13 -6.63
C LEU A 22 13.90 3.83 -5.73
N LEU A 23 12.80 4.33 -6.31
CA LEU A 23 11.83 5.14 -5.57
C LEU A 23 10.79 4.31 -4.81
N LEU A 24 10.36 3.19 -5.40
CA LEU A 24 9.35 2.28 -4.87
C LEU A 24 9.96 0.93 -4.46
N TYR A 25 11.29 0.80 -4.48
CA TYR A 25 11.93 -0.42 -4.04
C TYR A 25 11.70 -0.61 -2.55
N VAL A 26 11.10 -1.74 -2.23
CA VAL A 26 10.91 -2.19 -0.85
C VAL A 26 11.67 -3.49 -0.72
N GLU A 27 12.62 -3.55 0.23
CA GLU A 27 13.35 -4.78 0.55
C GLU A 27 12.38 -5.96 0.65
N PRO A 28 12.68 -7.15 0.08
CA PRO A 28 11.75 -8.27 0.04
C PRO A 28 11.20 -8.68 1.42
N LYS A 29 12.03 -8.58 2.47
CA LYS A 29 11.60 -8.82 3.86
C LYS A 29 10.59 -7.78 4.34
N LYS A 30 10.82 -6.49 4.06
CA LYS A 30 9.89 -5.40 4.38
C LYS A 30 8.61 -5.51 3.57
N LYS A 31 8.70 -5.90 2.29
CA LYS A 31 7.55 -6.16 1.43
C LYS A 31 6.70 -7.31 1.97
N ALA A 32 7.31 -8.45 2.28
CA ALA A 32 6.59 -9.58 2.86
C ALA A 32 5.94 -9.23 4.22
N ALA A 33 6.60 -8.44 5.06
CA ALA A 33 6.01 -7.94 6.30
C ALA A 33 4.84 -6.97 6.03
N SER A 34 4.97 -6.09 5.04
CA SER A 34 3.91 -5.16 4.61
C SER A 34 2.69 -5.90 4.03
N ASP A 35 2.93 -6.91 3.19
CA ASP A 35 1.87 -7.75 2.61
C ASP A 35 1.16 -8.56 3.71
N ARG A 36 1.89 -9.09 4.70
CA ARG A 36 1.30 -9.75 5.87
C ARG A 36 0.42 -8.79 6.67
N LEU A 37 0.89 -7.56 6.89
CA LEU A 37 0.12 -6.53 7.58
C LEU A 37 -1.13 -6.14 6.80
N GLN A 38 -1.03 -5.92 5.49
CA GLN A 38 -2.20 -5.63 4.63
C GLN A 38 -3.22 -6.76 4.65
N ASN A 39 -2.77 -8.01 4.53
CA ASN A 39 -3.64 -9.17 4.62
C ASN A 39 -4.34 -9.25 5.98
N MET A 40 -3.62 -8.97 7.07
CA MET A 40 -4.21 -8.94 8.40
C MET A 40 -5.22 -7.81 8.55
N ARG A 41 -4.91 -6.60 8.07
CA ARG A 41 -5.84 -5.47 8.03
C ARG A 41 -7.12 -5.84 7.27
N PHE A 42 -6.98 -6.44 6.10
CA PHE A 42 -8.12 -6.88 5.29
C PHE A 42 -8.97 -7.91 6.02
N LYS A 43 -8.35 -8.94 6.63
CA LYS A 43 -9.07 -9.91 7.46
C LYS A 43 -9.84 -9.24 8.59
N LEU A 44 -9.21 -8.31 9.30
CA LEU A 44 -9.86 -7.58 10.40
C LEU A 44 -10.98 -6.66 9.91
N GLN A 45 -10.90 -6.12 8.69
CA GLN A 45 -12.00 -5.38 8.05
C GLN A 45 -13.18 -6.30 7.72
N LEU A 46 -12.94 -7.54 7.28
CA LEU A 46 -14.02 -8.51 7.04
C LEU A 46 -14.75 -8.90 8.32
N TYR A 47 -14.03 -8.93 9.46
CA TYR A 47 -14.56 -9.26 10.78
C TYR A 47 -14.77 -8.02 11.67
N ARG A 48 -15.11 -6.87 11.08
CA ARG A 48 -15.21 -5.58 11.80
C ARG A 48 -16.18 -5.61 12.98
N ASP A 49 -17.25 -6.40 12.88
CA ASP A 49 -18.32 -6.49 13.88
C ASP A 49 -18.10 -7.62 14.90
N GLU A 50 -17.08 -8.45 14.70
CA GLU A 50 -16.71 -9.55 15.61
C GLU A 50 -15.78 -9.06 16.73
N ASP A 51 -15.77 -9.75 17.87
CA ASP A 51 -14.88 -9.42 18.98
C ASP A 51 -13.40 -9.73 18.65
N GLN A 52 -12.67 -8.69 18.27
CA GLN A 52 -11.23 -8.75 18.00
C GLN A 52 -10.36 -8.68 19.26
N LYS A 53 -10.92 -8.25 20.40
CA LYS A 53 -10.15 -8.03 21.63
C LYS A 53 -9.84 -9.35 22.33
N THR A 54 -10.82 -10.26 22.40
CA THR A 54 -10.65 -11.56 23.06
C THR A 54 -9.53 -12.41 22.42
N PRO A 55 -9.47 -12.58 21.08
CA PRO A 55 -8.38 -13.32 20.44
C PRO A 55 -6.99 -12.70 20.69
N ILE A 56 -6.91 -11.37 20.78
CA ILE A 56 -5.66 -10.66 21.11
C ILE A 56 -5.23 -10.99 22.54
N LEU A 57 -6.15 -10.92 23.51
CA LEU A 57 -5.86 -11.24 24.91
C LEU A 57 -5.44 -12.69 25.09
N GLN A 58 -6.11 -13.63 24.42
CA GLN A 58 -5.73 -15.04 24.43
C GLN A 58 -4.31 -15.23 23.88
N LEU A 59 -3.99 -14.62 22.74
CA LEU A 59 -2.65 -14.72 22.16
C LEU A 59 -1.58 -14.06 23.06
N GLN A 60 -1.90 -12.95 23.72
CA GLN A 60 -1.02 -12.33 24.72
C GLN A 60 -0.70 -13.30 25.85
N GLU A 61 -1.71 -13.99 26.38
CA GLU A 61 -1.53 -14.91 27.50
C GLU A 61 -0.66 -16.10 27.11
N VAL A 62 -0.93 -16.71 25.94
CA VAL A 62 -0.12 -17.83 25.44
C VAL A 62 1.33 -17.39 25.19
N VAL A 63 1.57 -16.21 24.63
CA VAL A 63 2.94 -15.70 24.43
C VAL A 63 3.64 -15.46 25.76
N ARG A 64 2.94 -14.92 26.77
CA ARG A 64 3.51 -14.72 28.13
C ARG A 64 3.88 -16.04 28.79
N GLU A 65 3.00 -17.04 28.70
CA GLU A 65 3.26 -18.40 29.19
C GLU A 65 4.51 -18.98 28.52
N LYS A 66 4.62 -18.89 27.20
CA LYS A 66 5.77 -19.42 26.46
C LYS A 66 7.07 -18.67 26.73
N VAL A 67 7.01 -17.37 27.01
CA VAL A 67 8.17 -16.61 27.50
C VAL A 67 8.60 -17.08 28.89
N GLN A 68 7.65 -17.46 29.74
CA GLN A 68 7.96 -18.03 31.06
C GLN A 68 8.60 -19.42 30.92
N ASP A 69 8.09 -20.27 30.02
CA ASP A 69 8.68 -21.58 29.70
C ASP A 69 10.13 -21.41 29.19
N LEU A 70 10.36 -20.44 28.30
CA LEU A 70 11.70 -20.13 27.78
C LEU A 70 12.65 -19.72 28.91
N ARG A 71 12.20 -18.90 29.86
CA ARG A 71 12.99 -18.54 31.05
C ARG A 71 13.28 -19.73 31.96
N GLN A 72 12.42 -20.73 31.98
CA GLN A 72 12.66 -21.96 32.74
C GLN A 72 13.71 -22.84 32.04
N LEU A 73 13.63 -22.99 30.72
CA LEU A 73 14.66 -23.65 29.91
C LEU A 73 16.03 -22.98 30.06
N GLU A 74 16.08 -21.63 30.08
CA GLU A 74 17.30 -20.87 30.33
C GLU A 74 17.94 -21.19 31.70
N LYS A 75 17.11 -21.38 32.74
CA LYS A 75 17.60 -21.79 34.07
C LYS A 75 18.11 -23.22 34.06
N ASP A 76 17.38 -24.13 33.43
CA ASP A 76 17.75 -25.54 33.35
C ASP A 76 19.07 -25.71 32.57
N TYR A 77 19.27 -24.90 31.53
CA TYR A 77 20.53 -24.81 30.79
C TYR A 77 21.67 -24.34 31.69
N TYR A 78 21.45 -23.29 32.50
CA TYR A 78 22.46 -22.81 33.44
C TYR A 78 22.84 -23.88 34.48
N ILE A 79 21.87 -24.65 34.98
CA ILE A 79 22.13 -25.76 35.91
C ILE A 79 22.93 -26.86 35.22
N ALA A 80 22.56 -27.26 34.00
CA ALA A 80 23.30 -28.25 33.22
C ALA A 80 24.74 -27.81 32.96
N LYS A 81 24.94 -26.52 32.69
CA LYS A 81 26.26 -25.90 32.52
C LYS A 81 27.11 -25.96 33.79
N MET A 82 26.52 -25.69 34.95
CA MET A 82 27.21 -25.81 36.25
C MET A 82 27.59 -27.27 36.58
N ARG A 83 26.85 -28.24 36.05
CA ARG A 83 27.11 -29.68 36.23
C ARG A 83 27.98 -30.30 35.15
N HIS A 84 28.42 -29.51 34.16
CA HIS A 84 29.18 -29.98 33.00
C HIS A 84 28.47 -31.10 32.20
N GLU A 85 27.13 -31.05 32.14
CA GLU A 85 26.31 -32.00 31.36
C GLU A 85 26.21 -31.56 29.88
N GLU A 86 27.27 -31.75 29.09
CA GLU A 86 27.38 -31.27 27.69
C GLU A 86 26.21 -31.70 26.80
N HIS A 87 25.87 -32.99 26.81
CA HIS A 87 24.76 -33.49 26.00
C HIS A 87 23.41 -32.84 26.37
N ARG A 88 23.20 -32.54 27.65
CA ARG A 88 21.98 -31.88 28.12
C ARG A 88 21.96 -30.41 27.71
N MET A 89 23.12 -29.74 27.70
CA MET A 89 23.23 -28.37 27.23
C MET A 89 22.85 -28.25 25.75
N GLU A 90 23.34 -29.16 24.89
CA GLU A 90 23.02 -29.15 23.46
C GLU A 90 21.52 -29.34 23.20
N LEU A 91 20.87 -30.27 23.92
CA LEU A 91 19.43 -30.51 23.82
C LEU A 91 18.62 -29.27 24.24
N LEU A 92 19.02 -28.65 25.36
CA LEU A 92 18.35 -27.44 25.87
C LEU A 92 18.57 -26.24 24.96
N GLU A 93 19.74 -26.09 24.33
CA GLU A 93 20.00 -25.03 23.34
C GLU A 93 19.09 -25.17 22.11
N ALA A 94 18.94 -26.39 21.58
CA ALA A 94 18.04 -26.64 20.46
C ALA A 94 16.58 -26.34 20.81
N GLU A 95 16.11 -26.81 21.97
CA GLU A 95 14.74 -26.55 22.44
C GLU A 95 14.48 -25.06 22.70
N MET A 96 15.47 -24.35 23.26
CA MET A 96 15.41 -22.90 23.46
C MET A 96 15.36 -22.13 22.14
N GLU A 97 16.10 -22.56 21.11
CA GLU A 97 16.09 -21.92 19.80
C GLU A 97 14.73 -22.08 19.10
N ASP A 98 14.16 -23.29 19.13
CA ASP A 98 12.81 -23.54 18.61
C ASP A 98 11.77 -22.70 19.34
N MET A 99 11.86 -22.62 20.67
CA MET A 99 10.92 -21.84 21.47
C MET A 99 11.10 -20.32 21.25
N LYS A 100 12.33 -19.83 21.09
CA LYS A 100 12.61 -18.43 20.72
C LYS A 100 12.01 -18.08 19.36
N ASN A 101 12.19 -18.94 18.37
CA ASN A 101 11.63 -18.73 17.04
C ASN A 101 10.10 -18.72 17.06
N TRP A 102 9.48 -19.65 17.81
CA TRP A 102 8.04 -19.68 17.99
C TRP A 102 7.52 -18.41 18.68
N VAL A 103 8.16 -17.99 19.78
CA VAL A 103 7.81 -16.77 20.53
C VAL A 103 7.97 -15.54 19.63
N GLY A 104 9.05 -15.45 18.86
CA GLY A 104 9.29 -14.37 17.90
C GLY A 104 8.17 -14.26 16.88
N LEU A 105 7.82 -15.36 16.21
CA LEU A 105 6.75 -15.39 15.22
C LEU A 105 5.38 -15.01 15.81
N LYS A 106 5.05 -15.53 17.00
CA LYS A 106 3.77 -15.21 17.65
C LYS A 106 3.73 -13.80 18.20
N ASN A 107 4.85 -13.25 18.64
CA ASN A 107 4.94 -11.87 19.08
C ASN A 107 4.82 -10.89 17.90
N GLU A 108 5.39 -11.21 16.74
CA GLU A 108 5.17 -10.46 15.50
C GLU A 108 3.69 -10.48 15.08
N GLU A 109 3.06 -11.67 15.09
CA GLU A 109 1.63 -11.82 14.79
C GLU A 109 0.78 -10.99 15.77
N LEU A 110 1.05 -11.09 17.06
CA LEU A 110 0.37 -10.35 18.11
C LEU A 110 0.55 -8.83 17.93
N GLY A 111 1.77 -8.38 17.64
CA GLY A 111 2.07 -6.97 17.40
C GLY A 111 1.29 -6.41 16.20
N MET A 112 1.22 -7.17 15.10
CA MET A 112 0.40 -6.79 13.95
C MET A 112 -1.09 -6.73 14.31
N ARG A 113 -1.62 -7.71 15.07
CA ARG A 113 -3.03 -7.74 15.48
C ARG A 113 -3.39 -6.55 16.38
N ILE A 114 -2.56 -6.25 17.36
CA ILE A 114 -2.73 -5.08 18.25
C ILE A 114 -2.69 -3.79 17.44
N SER A 115 -1.71 -3.66 16.54
CA SER A 115 -1.57 -2.46 15.70
C SER A 115 -2.82 -2.24 14.84
N CYS A 116 -3.29 -3.28 14.15
CA CYS A 116 -4.50 -3.20 13.33
C CYS A 116 -5.77 -2.97 14.16
N TYR A 117 -5.88 -3.58 15.35
CA TYR A 117 -6.99 -3.33 16.26
C TYR A 117 -7.02 -1.86 16.71
N ASN A 118 -5.88 -1.33 17.15
CA ASN A 118 -5.76 0.07 17.53
C ASN A 118 -6.05 1.00 16.35
N GLU A 119 -5.57 0.68 15.16
CA GLU A 119 -5.88 1.41 13.92
C GLU A 119 -7.38 1.39 13.62
N SER A 120 -8.06 0.26 13.76
CA SER A 120 -9.51 0.15 13.59
C SER A 120 -10.27 0.99 14.62
N GLN A 121 -9.87 0.92 15.90
CA GLN A 121 -10.45 1.75 16.96
C GLN A 121 -10.19 3.25 16.72
N LEU A 122 -9.02 3.61 16.20
CA LEU A 122 -8.69 4.97 15.79
C LEU A 122 -9.49 5.41 14.57
N GLN A 123 -9.71 4.54 13.58
CA GLN A 123 -10.54 4.83 12.40
C GLN A 123 -12.00 5.03 12.79
N VAL A 124 -12.55 4.24 13.72
CA VAL A 124 -13.90 4.45 14.25
C VAL A 124 -13.98 5.79 14.98
N LYS A 125 -13.00 6.11 15.84
CA LYS A 125 -12.91 7.42 16.50
C LYS A 125 -12.69 8.56 15.50
N ALA A 126 -11.94 8.34 14.44
CA ALA A 126 -11.68 9.32 13.38
C ALA A 126 -12.93 9.53 12.53
N GLN A 127 -13.71 8.50 12.21
CA GLN A 127 -14.99 8.62 11.52
C GLN A 127 -15.97 9.44 12.37
N MET A 128 -16.08 9.12 13.67
CA MET A 128 -16.85 9.95 14.62
C MET A 128 -16.33 11.39 14.72
N LYS A 129 -15.00 11.58 14.63
CA LYS A 129 -14.37 12.90 14.55
C LYS A 129 -14.56 13.59 13.21
N THR A 130 -14.72 12.86 12.10
CA THR A 130 -14.92 13.42 10.75
C THR A 130 -16.35 13.90 10.60
N GLU A 131 -17.31 13.21 11.23
CA GLU A 131 -18.67 13.71 11.44
C GLU A 131 -18.67 15.02 12.25
N THR A 132 -17.72 15.22 13.17
CA THR A 132 -17.53 16.50 13.88
C THR A 132 -16.64 17.51 13.14
N ALA A 133 -15.69 17.05 12.32
CA ALA A 133 -14.71 17.85 11.57
C ALA A 133 -15.20 18.28 10.18
N GLN A 134 -16.47 18.05 9.83
CA GLN A 134 -17.17 18.88 8.84
C GLN A 134 -17.16 20.38 9.22
N GLN A 135 -16.66 20.73 10.41
CA GLN A 135 -16.37 22.08 10.89
C GLN A 135 -14.92 22.56 10.66
N SER A 136 -14.00 21.74 10.15
CA SER A 136 -12.59 22.12 9.91
C SER A 136 -12.45 23.06 8.70
N HIS A 137 -11.58 24.07 8.82
CA HIS A 137 -11.47 25.12 7.82
C HIS A 137 -10.37 24.83 6.79
N VAL A 138 -10.64 25.20 5.53
CA VAL A 138 -9.66 25.06 4.45
C VAL A 138 -8.56 26.10 4.61
N VAL A 139 -7.32 25.65 4.77
CA VAL A 139 -6.13 26.52 4.89
C VAL A 139 -5.51 26.81 3.55
N ARG A 140 -5.41 25.81 2.66
CA ARG A 140 -4.78 25.99 1.35
C ARG A 140 -5.36 25.06 0.29
N ARG A 141 -5.69 25.64 -0.87
CA ARG A 141 -6.10 24.93 -2.07
C ARG A 141 -5.04 25.10 -3.16
N ASN A 142 -4.56 24.01 -3.73
CA ASN A 142 -3.70 24.03 -4.92
C ASN A 142 -4.45 23.32 -6.05
N GLU A 143 -4.47 23.95 -7.23
CA GLU A 143 -5.16 23.43 -8.38
C GLU A 143 -4.22 23.36 -9.58
N VAL A 144 -4.33 22.26 -10.32
CA VAL A 144 -3.72 22.10 -11.63
C VAL A 144 -4.85 21.88 -12.61
N CYS A 145 -5.03 22.86 -13.51
CA CYS A 145 -6.14 22.87 -14.45
C CYS A 145 -5.59 23.02 -15.86
N PHE A 146 -5.99 22.11 -16.75
CA PHE A 146 -5.75 22.31 -18.18
C PHE A 146 -7.00 21.95 -18.98
N LYS A 147 -7.32 22.85 -19.92
CA LYS A 147 -8.41 22.66 -20.87
C LYS A 147 -8.15 21.48 -21.79
N TYR A 148 -6.88 21.26 -22.11
CA TYR A 148 -6.42 20.26 -23.06
C TYR A 148 -5.01 19.79 -22.69
N ALA A 149 -4.80 18.49 -22.59
CA ALA A 149 -3.48 17.89 -22.60
C ALA A 149 -3.47 16.71 -23.56
N LYS A 150 -2.37 16.59 -24.29
CA LYS A 150 -2.15 15.49 -25.22
C LYS A 150 -0.76 14.94 -24.98
N TRP A 151 -0.70 13.67 -24.63
CA TRP A 151 0.53 12.94 -24.43
C TRP A 151 0.64 11.86 -25.50
N ARG A 152 1.73 11.91 -26.27
CA ARG A 152 2.08 10.86 -27.23
C ARG A 152 3.32 10.11 -26.73
N MET A 153 3.19 8.81 -26.60
CA MET A 153 4.30 7.90 -26.34
C MET A 153 4.90 7.46 -27.67
N THR A 154 6.22 7.51 -27.82
CA THR A 154 6.92 7.18 -29.07
C THR A 154 7.98 6.10 -28.88
N GLU A 155 8.47 5.53 -29.98
CA GLU A 155 9.67 4.69 -30.00
C GLU A 155 10.94 5.53 -29.75
N ARG A 156 12.09 4.83 -29.57
CA ARG A 156 13.39 5.40 -29.20
C ARG A 156 13.83 6.55 -30.10
N ASP A 157 13.54 6.42 -31.39
CA ASP A 157 13.92 7.36 -32.44
C ASP A 157 12.92 8.53 -32.60
N GLY A 158 11.77 8.49 -31.90
CA GLY A 158 10.73 9.51 -31.93
C GLY A 158 9.84 9.47 -33.18
N HIS A 159 10.11 8.59 -34.15
CA HIS A 159 9.40 8.57 -35.43
C HIS A 159 8.10 7.76 -35.35
N CYS A 160 8.09 6.65 -34.61
CA CYS A 160 6.91 5.81 -34.44
C CYS A 160 6.16 6.16 -33.16
N GLY A 161 4.85 6.44 -33.27
CA GLY A 161 3.96 6.56 -32.12
C GLY A 161 3.54 5.18 -31.61
N ILE A 162 3.53 4.98 -30.30
CA ILE A 162 3.07 3.74 -29.66
C ILE A 162 1.66 3.93 -29.12
N ALA A 163 1.41 5.03 -28.39
CA ALA A 163 0.12 5.33 -27.80
C ALA A 163 -0.10 6.84 -27.69
N GLU A 164 -1.36 7.23 -27.64
CA GLU A 164 -1.78 8.62 -27.50
C GLU A 164 -2.87 8.75 -26.44
N LEU A 165 -2.63 9.59 -25.45
CA LEU A 165 -3.58 9.97 -24.41
C LEU A 165 -4.00 11.41 -24.63
N GLU A 166 -5.29 11.65 -24.73
CA GLU A 166 -5.86 13.00 -24.82
C GLU A 166 -6.83 13.22 -23.67
N LEU A 167 -6.62 14.30 -22.93
CA LEU A 167 -7.39 14.72 -21.76
C LEU A 167 -7.99 16.10 -22.03
N ARG A 168 -9.29 16.27 -21.74
CA ARG A 168 -9.95 17.59 -21.84
C ARG A 168 -10.64 17.95 -20.54
N ASN A 169 -10.59 19.23 -20.22
CA ASN A 169 -11.16 19.83 -19.01
C ASN A 169 -10.73 19.05 -17.76
N PHE A 170 -9.42 18.91 -17.60
CA PHE A 170 -8.83 18.26 -16.44
C PHE A 170 -8.71 19.26 -15.31
N VAL A 171 -9.13 18.84 -14.12
CA VAL A 171 -8.92 19.57 -12.87
C VAL A 171 -8.40 18.60 -11.84
N TYR A 172 -7.25 18.92 -11.28
CA TYR A 172 -6.74 18.27 -10.08
C TYR A 172 -6.70 19.27 -8.95
N THR A 173 -7.31 18.91 -7.82
CA THR A 173 -7.40 19.74 -6.62
C THR A 173 -6.74 19.03 -5.46
N LYS A 174 -5.82 19.72 -4.78
CA LYS A 174 -5.31 19.35 -3.46
C LYS A 174 -5.77 20.37 -2.42
N VAL A 175 -6.56 19.93 -1.44
CA VAL A 175 -7.02 20.78 -0.32
C VAL A 175 -6.29 20.36 0.95
N ASN A 176 -5.66 21.31 1.64
CA ASN A 176 -5.07 21.13 2.97
C ASN A 176 -5.93 21.90 4.00
N ARG A 177 -6.17 21.30 5.15
CA ARG A 177 -6.97 21.85 6.25
C ARG A 177 -6.09 22.23 7.44
N ASP A 178 -6.67 22.91 8.42
CA ASP A 178 -6.00 23.40 9.64
C ASP A 178 -5.69 22.31 10.67
N ASP A 179 -6.25 21.11 10.49
CA ASP A 179 -6.02 19.93 11.31
C ASP A 179 -4.93 18.99 10.75
N ASP A 180 -4.05 19.50 9.89
CA ASP A 180 -3.04 18.74 9.14
C ASP A 180 -3.61 17.63 8.22
N SER A 181 -4.93 17.59 7.99
CA SER A 181 -5.52 16.71 6.98
C SER A 181 -5.40 17.30 5.57
N TRP A 182 -5.35 16.44 4.56
CA TRP A 182 -5.44 16.85 3.16
C TRP A 182 -6.29 15.89 2.33
N THR A 183 -6.80 16.38 1.20
CA THR A 183 -7.59 15.59 0.25
C THR A 183 -7.13 15.86 -1.18
N HIS A 184 -7.24 14.81 -2.01
CA HIS A 184 -6.93 14.85 -3.43
C HIS A 184 -8.20 14.53 -4.22
N GLN A 185 -8.54 15.39 -5.19
CA GLN A 185 -9.67 15.19 -6.08
C GLN A 185 -9.20 15.38 -7.51
N MET A 186 -9.61 14.47 -8.38
CA MET A 186 -9.31 14.51 -9.81
C MET A 186 -10.62 14.45 -10.58
N GLU A 187 -10.82 15.42 -11.44
CA GLU A 187 -11.97 15.53 -12.34
C GLU A 187 -11.51 15.44 -13.79
N LEU A 188 -12.14 14.53 -14.52
CA LEU A 188 -11.85 14.19 -15.90
C LEU A 188 -13.16 14.23 -16.66
N ASN A 189 -13.36 15.24 -17.51
CA ASN A 189 -14.57 15.32 -18.31
C ASN A 189 -14.50 14.40 -19.54
N TRP A 190 -13.36 14.39 -20.22
CA TRP A 190 -13.17 13.59 -21.43
C TRP A 190 -11.76 13.02 -21.47
N VAL A 191 -11.67 11.71 -21.73
CA VAL A 191 -10.41 10.98 -21.86
C VAL A 191 -10.48 10.08 -23.08
N LYS A 192 -9.43 10.10 -23.90
CA LYS A 192 -9.28 9.23 -25.06
C LYS A 192 -7.90 8.61 -25.04
N VAL A 193 -7.85 7.30 -25.26
CA VAL A 193 -6.62 6.52 -25.39
C VAL A 193 -6.64 5.78 -26.71
N GLU A 194 -5.63 6.03 -27.53
CA GLU A 194 -5.42 5.38 -28.81
C GLU A 194 -4.11 4.59 -28.83
N ASN A 195 -4.16 3.45 -29.49
CA ASN A 195 -2.99 2.67 -29.86
C ASN A 195 -2.53 3.12 -31.25
N LEU A 196 -1.28 3.53 -31.35
CA LEU A 196 -0.68 4.05 -32.60
C LEU A 196 0.15 2.99 -33.35
N LEU A 197 0.27 1.78 -32.81
CA LEU A 197 0.96 0.68 -33.47
C LEU A 197 0.21 0.21 -34.72
N ALA A 198 0.95 -0.08 -35.79
CA ALA A 198 0.38 -0.65 -37.01
C ALA A 198 -0.21 -2.04 -36.74
N ASP A 199 -1.28 -2.38 -37.47
CA ASP A 199 -1.88 -3.72 -37.52
C ASP A 199 -2.49 -4.24 -36.20
N ASN A 200 -3.03 -3.34 -35.37
CA ASN A 200 -3.64 -3.69 -34.08
C ASN A 200 -5.17 -3.57 -34.13
N PHE A 201 -5.88 -4.63 -33.72
CA PHE A 201 -7.36 -4.67 -33.72
C PHE A 201 -8.00 -3.61 -32.81
N TYR A 202 -7.29 -3.18 -31.75
CA TYR A 202 -7.80 -2.22 -30.78
C TYR A 202 -7.11 -0.86 -30.92
N GLN A 203 -7.41 -0.16 -32.01
CA GLN A 203 -6.88 1.19 -32.25
C GLN A 203 -7.45 2.22 -31.27
N LYS A 204 -8.73 2.09 -30.90
CA LYS A 204 -9.39 2.88 -29.84
C LYS A 204 -9.47 2.02 -28.58
N VAL A 205 -8.65 2.32 -27.57
CA VAL A 205 -8.56 1.54 -26.33
C VAL A 205 -9.57 2.05 -25.30
N LEU A 206 -9.62 3.37 -25.11
CA LEU A 206 -10.55 4.02 -24.21
C LEU A 206 -11.14 5.22 -24.93
N VAL A 207 -12.46 5.24 -25.09
CA VAL A 207 -13.19 6.36 -25.64
C VAL A 207 -14.47 6.59 -24.82
N PRO A 208 -14.89 7.84 -24.61
CA PRO A 208 -16.15 8.10 -23.93
C PRO A 208 -17.30 7.58 -24.80
N GLN A 209 -18.16 6.74 -24.24
CA GLN A 209 -19.37 6.31 -24.92
C GLN A 209 -20.37 7.48 -24.95
N GLY A 210 -20.76 7.93 -26.15
CA GLY A 210 -21.92 8.82 -26.31
C GLY A 210 -21.74 10.17 -27.01
N HIS A 211 -20.59 10.48 -27.64
CA HIS A 211 -20.42 11.79 -28.34
C HIS A 211 -20.18 11.69 -29.85
N ASP A 212 -20.49 10.56 -30.48
CA ASP A 212 -20.44 10.38 -31.94
C ASP A 212 -21.76 10.77 -32.67
N LEU A 213 -22.74 11.36 -31.97
CA LEU A 213 -24.06 11.68 -32.56
C LEU A 213 -24.33 13.17 -32.89
N GLU A 214 -23.44 14.12 -32.58
CA GLU A 214 -23.71 15.55 -32.84
C GLU A 214 -22.99 16.16 -34.07
N ASN A 215 -22.28 15.36 -34.87
CA ASN A 215 -21.68 15.84 -36.14
C ASN A 215 -22.36 15.28 -37.40
N ARG A 216 -23.63 14.87 -37.31
CA ARG A 216 -24.45 14.51 -38.49
C ARG A 216 -25.76 15.30 -38.53
N GLN A 217 -25.69 16.62 -38.68
CA GLN A 217 -26.72 17.41 -39.35
C GLN A 217 -26.06 18.61 -40.05
N THR A 218 -25.66 18.39 -41.29
CA THR A 218 -25.94 19.35 -42.39
C THR A 218 -27.24 18.94 -43.04
#